data_AF-A0A1R2CN44-F1
#
_entry.id   AF-A0A1R2CN44-F1
#
_cell.length_a   1.000
_cell.length_b   1.000
_cell.length_c   1.000
_cell.angle_alpha   90.00
_cell.angle_beta   90.00
_cell.angle_gamma   90.00
#
_symmetry.space_group_name_H-M   'P 1'
#
loop_
_entity.id
_entity.type
_entity.pdbx_description
1 polymer ?
#
loop_
_entity_poly.entity_id
_entity_poly.type
_entity_poly.pdbx_seq_one_letter_code
_entity_poly.pdbx_strand_id
1 'polypeptide(L)'
;MKYLVSICLIGMVLGGSGLEQAFEDSNDMDVLSGFLSGLGIPDTVSQCFGEKDRIVEKLSFGFENIESNSTQHVFNGVKKVADTFSNVPKHLADCDQSYALIASRIGKALRTISKPKTLTIVPGESILINGIEILPYLATAINNLDAGDYFTTGQTLAGLVYMFMPANLEGLDFN
;
A
#
# COMPACT_ATOMS: atom_id res chain seq x y z
N MET A 1 -24.35 -10.83 12.72
CA MET A 1 -23.44 -11.67 13.52
C MET A 1 -23.97 -13.10 13.69
N LYS A 2 -24.16 -13.89 12.63
CA LYS A 2 -24.61 -15.30 12.74
C LYS A 2 -23.89 -16.29 11.81
N TYR A 3 -22.91 -15.85 11.03
CA TYR A 3 -22.26 -16.72 10.02
C TYR A 3 -20.78 -17.01 10.25
N LEU A 4 -20.15 -16.45 11.29
CA LEU A 4 -18.70 -16.58 11.50
C LEU A 4 -18.26 -17.68 12.49
N VAL A 5 -19.18 -18.35 13.19
CA VAL A 5 -18.80 -19.32 14.23
C VAL A 5 -18.70 -20.76 13.70
N SER A 6 -19.10 -21.03 12.46
CA SER A 6 -19.24 -22.41 11.96
C SER A 6 -18.03 -22.99 11.22
N ILE A 7 -16.93 -22.25 11.04
CA ILE A 7 -15.74 -22.74 10.33
C ILE A 7 -14.69 -23.34 11.29
N CYS A 8 -14.80 -23.12 12.60
CA CYS A 8 -13.68 -23.33 13.51
C CYS A 8 -13.43 -24.77 14.00
N LEU A 9 -14.13 -25.81 13.53
CA LEU A 9 -14.02 -27.15 14.14
C LEU A 9 -13.67 -28.33 13.20
N ILE A 10 -13.40 -28.11 11.91
CA ILE A 10 -13.04 -29.22 11.00
C ILE A 10 -11.57 -29.15 10.52
N GLY A 11 -10.86 -28.03 10.72
CA GLY A 11 -9.53 -27.81 10.16
C GLY A 11 -8.32 -28.34 10.95
N MET A 12 -8.48 -29.03 12.08
CA MET A 12 -7.33 -29.34 12.96
C MET A 12 -6.51 -30.60 12.60
N VAL A 13 -6.74 -31.27 11.46
CA VAL A 13 -6.02 -32.54 11.16
C VAL A 13 -5.27 -32.56 9.82
N LEU A 14 -5.46 -31.59 8.92
CA LEU A 14 -4.74 -31.59 7.64
C LEU A 14 -4.25 -30.18 7.34
N GLY A 15 -2.93 -29.97 7.36
CA GLY A 15 -2.26 -28.75 6.90
C GLY A 15 -2.50 -28.52 5.40
N GLY A 16 -3.70 -28.04 5.08
CA GLY A 16 -4.12 -27.73 3.73
C GLY A 16 -3.79 -26.28 3.41
N SER A 17 -3.03 -26.07 2.34
CA SER A 17 -2.68 -24.79 1.72
C SER A 17 -3.86 -23.82 1.53
N GLY A 18 -5.10 -24.31 1.51
CA GLY A 18 -6.30 -23.47 1.41
C GLY A 18 -6.56 -22.59 2.65
N LEU A 19 -6.15 -23.01 3.85
CA LEU A 19 -6.31 -22.18 5.05
C LEU A 19 -5.29 -21.03 5.04
N GLU A 20 -4.03 -21.34 4.68
CA GLU A 20 -2.95 -20.38 4.59
C GLU A 20 -3.22 -19.31 3.53
N GLN A 21 -3.71 -19.71 2.34
CA GLN A 21 -4.12 -18.77 1.30
C GLN A 21 -5.27 -17.86 1.77
N ALA A 22 -6.28 -18.41 2.44
CA ALA A 22 -7.40 -17.60 2.95
C ALA A 22 -6.95 -16.58 4.02
N PHE A 23 -5.93 -16.90 4.81
CA PHE A 23 -5.32 -15.95 5.75
C PHE A 23 -4.48 -14.88 5.02
N GLU A 24 -3.68 -15.25 4.01
CA GLU A 24 -2.92 -14.30 3.18
C GLU A 24 -3.88 -13.31 2.48
N ASP A 25 -4.95 -13.83 1.88
CA ASP A 25 -5.97 -13.02 1.20
C ASP A 25 -6.66 -12.06 2.19
N SER A 26 -6.94 -12.51 3.42
CA SER A 26 -7.49 -11.65 4.48
C SER A 26 -6.54 -10.52 4.86
N ASN A 27 -5.26 -10.82 5.03
CA ASN A 27 -4.25 -9.83 5.42
C ASN A 27 -4.03 -8.80 4.30
N ASP A 28 -3.99 -9.24 3.04
CA ASP A 28 -3.90 -8.35 1.89
C ASP A 28 -5.08 -7.38 1.80
N MET A 29 -6.29 -7.90 2.04
CA MET A 29 -7.50 -7.07 2.06
C MET A 29 -7.53 -6.10 3.23
N ASP A 30 -6.94 -6.45 4.38
CA ASP A 30 -6.78 -5.53 5.51
C ASP A 30 -5.83 -4.38 5.17
N VAL A 31 -4.67 -4.67 4.55
CA VAL A 31 -3.75 -3.62 4.05
C VAL A 31 -4.46 -2.70 3.05
N LEU A 32 -5.16 -3.28 2.08
CA LEU A 32 -5.87 -2.50 1.07
C LEU A 32 -6.97 -1.63 1.70
N SER A 33 -7.75 -2.20 2.62
CA SER A 33 -8.82 -1.47 3.32
C SER A 33 -8.25 -0.33 4.17
N GLY A 34 -7.14 -0.57 4.85
CA GLY A 34 -6.41 0.47 5.58
C GLY A 34 -5.92 1.57 4.65
N PHE A 35 -5.37 1.21 3.49
CA PHE A 35 -4.92 2.18 2.50
C PHE A 35 -6.06 3.05 1.98
N LEU A 36 -7.20 2.46 1.61
CA LEU A 36 -8.38 3.20 1.17
C LEU A 36 -8.92 4.10 2.29
N SER A 37 -9.04 3.57 3.50
CA SER A 37 -9.50 4.29 4.69
C SER A 37 -8.62 5.50 5.00
N GLY A 38 -7.29 5.35 4.94
CA GLY A 38 -6.34 6.45 5.15
C GLY A 38 -6.43 7.56 4.10
N LEU A 39 -7.01 7.27 2.93
CA LEU A 39 -7.32 8.25 1.89
C LEU A 39 -8.74 8.84 1.99
N GLY A 40 -9.51 8.47 3.03
CA GLY A 40 -10.90 8.88 3.22
C GLY A 40 -11.88 8.17 2.29
N ILE A 41 -11.49 7.04 1.69
CA ILE A 41 -12.35 6.23 0.83
C ILE A 41 -13.06 5.19 1.71
N PRO A 42 -14.40 5.04 1.63
CA PRO A 42 -15.12 4.05 2.42
C PRO A 42 -14.60 2.64 2.23
N ASP A 43 -14.58 1.86 3.30
CA ASP A 43 -14.15 0.45 3.32
C ASP A 43 -14.96 -0.44 2.37
N THR A 44 -16.24 -0.11 2.13
CA THR A 44 -17.12 -0.80 1.17
C THR A 44 -16.56 -0.84 -0.25
N VAL A 45 -15.67 0.10 -0.59
CA VAL A 45 -15.01 0.18 -1.89
C VAL A 45 -13.96 -0.93 -2.08
N SER A 46 -13.48 -1.55 -1.00
CA SER A 46 -12.60 -2.72 -1.09
C SER A 46 -13.25 -3.88 -1.86
N GLN A 47 -14.58 -3.97 -1.89
CA GLN A 47 -15.33 -4.97 -2.68
C GLN A 47 -15.15 -4.80 -4.20
N CYS A 48 -14.69 -3.64 -4.66
CA CYS A 48 -14.36 -3.39 -6.05
C CYS A 48 -13.00 -3.97 -6.47
N PHE A 49 -12.25 -4.51 -5.51
CA PHE A 49 -10.96 -5.14 -5.72
C PHE A 49 -11.16 -6.64 -5.62
N GLY A 50 -10.78 -7.37 -6.68
CA GLY A 50 -10.77 -8.82 -6.63
C GLY A 50 -9.59 -9.35 -5.83
N GLU A 51 -9.74 -10.52 -5.21
CA GLU A 51 -8.65 -11.32 -4.65
C GLU A 51 -7.58 -11.51 -5.73
N LYS A 52 -6.38 -10.92 -5.59
CA LYS A 52 -5.19 -11.31 -6.39
C LYS A 52 -3.89 -10.54 -6.22
N ASP A 53 -3.84 -9.47 -5.45
CA ASP A 53 -2.57 -8.78 -5.27
C ASP A 53 -1.98 -9.21 -3.95
N ARG A 54 -0.96 -10.09 -3.99
CA ARG A 54 -0.09 -10.52 -2.87
C ARG A 54 0.58 -9.32 -2.20
N ILE A 55 -0.21 -8.47 -1.54
CA ILE A 55 0.13 -7.12 -1.10
C ILE A 55 1.16 -7.22 0.01
N VAL A 56 0.88 -8.01 1.03
CA VAL A 56 1.77 -8.27 2.17
C VAL A 56 3.11 -8.75 1.67
N GLU A 57 3.15 -9.77 0.80
CA GLU A 57 4.40 -10.28 0.23
C GLU A 57 5.17 -9.18 -0.54
N LYS A 58 4.48 -8.43 -1.43
CA LYS A 58 5.11 -7.34 -2.20
C LYS A 58 5.66 -6.24 -1.29
N LEU A 59 4.97 -5.92 -0.20
CA LEU A 59 5.40 -4.94 0.80
C LEU A 59 6.60 -5.46 1.59
N SER A 60 6.57 -6.71 2.09
CA SER A 60 7.70 -7.33 2.78
C SER A 60 8.96 -7.27 1.93
N PHE A 61 8.89 -7.66 0.65
CA PHE A 61 10.03 -7.52 -0.27
C PHE A 61 10.48 -6.06 -0.47
N GLY A 62 9.55 -5.10 -0.48
CA GLY A 62 9.88 -3.68 -0.57
C GLY A 62 10.61 -3.18 0.68
N PHE A 63 10.14 -3.59 1.85
CA PHE A 63 10.66 -3.23 3.16
C PHE A 63 12.06 -3.81 3.42
N GLU A 64 12.30 -5.07 3.10
CA GLU A 64 13.64 -5.67 3.15
C GLU A 64 14.67 -4.88 2.31
N ASN A 65 14.24 -4.35 1.17
CA ASN A 65 15.10 -3.51 0.32
C ASN A 65 15.35 -2.12 0.93
N ILE A 66 14.38 -1.55 1.66
CA ILE A 66 14.49 -0.26 2.36
C ILE A 66 15.46 -0.34 3.54
N GLU A 67 15.55 -1.48 4.22
CA GLU A 67 16.46 -1.68 5.35
C GLU A 67 17.92 -1.96 4.91
N SER A 68 18.18 -1.97 3.60
CA SER A 68 19.51 -2.19 3.06
C SER A 68 20.42 -0.95 3.21
N ASN A 69 21.73 -1.18 3.36
CA ASN A 69 22.75 -0.12 3.28
C ASN A 69 23.03 0.37 1.84
N SER A 70 22.36 -0.18 0.83
CA SER A 70 22.52 0.19 -0.58
C SER A 70 21.46 1.20 -1.00
N THR A 71 21.86 2.39 -1.43
CA THR A 71 20.92 3.42 -1.94
C THR A 71 20.06 2.90 -3.10
N GLN A 72 20.62 2.04 -3.96
CA GLN A 72 19.87 1.42 -5.05
C GLN A 72 18.80 0.45 -4.53
N HIS A 73 19.11 -0.35 -3.51
CA HIS A 73 18.13 -1.25 -2.91
C HIS A 73 17.04 -0.43 -2.21
N VAL A 74 17.42 0.59 -1.43
CA VAL A 74 16.46 1.47 -0.77
C VAL A 74 15.49 2.08 -1.78
N PHE A 75 16.00 2.62 -2.90
CA PHE A 75 15.15 3.15 -3.95
C PHE A 75 14.25 2.07 -4.58
N ASN A 76 14.78 0.89 -4.86
CA ASN A 76 13.99 -0.22 -5.39
C ASN A 76 12.86 -0.62 -4.43
N GLY A 77 13.12 -0.61 -3.12
CA GLY A 77 12.14 -0.89 -2.09
C GLY A 77 11.04 0.16 -2.03
N VAL A 78 11.40 1.45 -2.04
CA VAL A 78 10.41 2.56 -2.12
C VAL A 78 9.54 2.46 -3.37
N LYS A 79 10.17 2.18 -4.52
CA LYS A 79 9.45 1.95 -5.78
C LYS A 79 8.50 0.76 -5.68
N LYS A 80 8.92 -0.35 -5.06
CA LYS A 80 8.11 -1.54 -4.86
C LYS A 80 6.88 -1.25 -3.99
N VAL A 81 7.04 -0.47 -2.92
CA VAL A 81 5.92 -0.01 -2.08
C VAL A 81 4.89 0.77 -2.90
N ALA A 82 5.31 1.75 -3.70
CA ALA A 82 4.40 2.50 -4.56
C ALA A 82 3.77 1.64 -5.66
N ASP A 83 4.53 0.75 -6.29
CA ASP A 83 4.05 -0.14 -7.35
C ASP A 83 2.99 -1.13 -6.82
N THR A 84 3.05 -1.49 -5.53
CA THR A 84 2.06 -2.38 -4.87
C THR A 84 0.64 -1.81 -4.95
N PHE A 85 0.48 -0.48 -4.87
CA PHE A 85 -0.82 0.20 -4.95
C PHE A 85 -1.12 0.77 -6.34
N SER A 86 -0.29 0.50 -7.35
CA SER A 86 -0.42 1.12 -8.68
C SER A 86 -1.72 0.80 -9.42
N ASN A 87 -2.37 -0.32 -9.09
CA ASN A 87 -3.68 -0.71 -9.62
C ASN A 87 -4.85 0.00 -8.92
N VAL A 88 -4.65 0.55 -7.72
CA VAL A 88 -5.71 1.21 -6.93
C VAL A 88 -6.45 2.30 -7.70
N PRO A 89 -5.76 3.27 -8.35
CA PRO A 89 -6.42 4.25 -9.20
C PRO A 89 -7.37 3.67 -10.23
N LYS A 90 -6.96 2.61 -10.93
CA LYS A 90 -7.76 2.00 -11.97
C LYS A 90 -9.01 1.35 -11.38
N HIS A 91 -8.85 0.52 -10.35
CA HIS A 91 -9.97 -0.14 -9.70
C HIS A 91 -10.96 0.85 -9.10
N LEU A 92 -10.50 1.96 -8.52
CA LEU A 92 -11.38 3.02 -8.03
C LEU A 92 -12.19 3.67 -9.15
N ALA A 93 -11.54 4.03 -10.25
CA ALA A 93 -12.22 4.67 -11.38
C ALA A 93 -13.22 3.72 -12.07
N ASP A 94 -12.91 2.42 -12.13
CA ASP A 94 -13.77 1.38 -12.69
C ASP A 94 -14.92 1.00 -11.73
N CYS A 95 -14.73 1.16 -10.42
CA CYS A 95 -15.71 0.88 -9.36
C CYS A 95 -16.88 1.86 -9.39
N ASP A 96 -16.59 3.17 -9.40
CA ASP A 96 -17.59 4.23 -9.45
C ASP A 96 -16.98 5.50 -10.06
N GLN A 97 -17.69 6.13 -11.00
CA GLN A 97 -17.22 7.33 -11.69
C GLN A 97 -16.94 8.50 -10.72
N SER A 98 -17.62 8.56 -9.57
CA SER A 98 -17.37 9.56 -8.53
C SER A 98 -15.95 9.51 -7.97
N TYR A 99 -15.25 8.37 -8.07
CA TYR A 99 -13.86 8.25 -7.65
C TYR A 99 -12.83 8.65 -8.72
N ALA A 100 -13.23 9.00 -9.94
CA ALA A 100 -12.31 9.28 -11.04
C ALA A 100 -11.28 10.39 -10.70
N LEU A 101 -11.73 11.43 -9.99
CA LEU A 101 -10.87 12.53 -9.55
C LEU A 101 -9.83 12.06 -8.53
N ILE A 102 -10.26 11.38 -7.47
CA ILE A 102 -9.34 10.91 -6.41
C ILE A 102 -8.39 9.83 -6.94
N ALA A 103 -8.88 8.92 -7.80
CA ALA A 103 -8.08 7.94 -8.52
C ALA A 103 -6.93 8.60 -9.30
N SER A 104 -7.23 9.65 -10.07
CA SER A 104 -6.21 10.41 -10.82
C SER A 104 -5.14 11.01 -9.90
N ARG A 105 -5.55 11.55 -8.74
CA ARG A 105 -4.63 12.11 -7.73
C ARG A 105 -3.74 11.04 -7.11
N ILE A 106 -4.31 9.90 -6.70
CA ILE A 106 -3.56 8.74 -6.19
C ILE A 106 -2.54 8.27 -7.24
N GLY A 107 -2.97 8.10 -8.49
CA GLY A 107 -2.09 7.64 -9.56
C GLY A 107 -0.93 8.59 -9.84
N LYS A 108 -1.14 9.91 -9.74
CA LYS A 108 -0.07 10.91 -9.85
C LYS A 108 0.89 10.84 -8.66
N ALA A 109 0.39 10.69 -7.44
CA ALA A 109 1.20 10.55 -6.24
C ALA A 109 2.10 9.29 -6.31
N LEU A 110 1.52 8.13 -6.61
CA LEU A 110 2.26 6.87 -6.74
C LEU A 110 3.34 6.95 -7.83
N ARG A 111 3.04 7.55 -8.99
CA ARG A 111 4.05 7.78 -10.03
C ARG A 111 5.17 8.70 -9.58
N THR A 112 4.86 9.72 -8.79
CA THR A 112 5.84 10.66 -8.24
C THR A 112 6.80 9.95 -7.28
N ILE A 113 6.27 9.04 -6.45
CA ILE A 113 7.08 8.22 -5.54
C ILE A 113 7.96 7.23 -6.32
N SER A 114 7.40 6.51 -7.30
CA SER A 114 8.14 5.51 -8.10
C SER A 114 9.15 6.13 -9.07
N LYS A 115 8.94 7.39 -9.49
CA LYS A 115 9.78 8.12 -10.46
C LYS A 115 9.95 9.59 -10.01
N PRO A 116 10.73 9.83 -8.96
CA PRO A 116 10.87 11.17 -8.39
C PRO A 116 11.74 12.07 -9.28
N LYS A 117 11.50 13.39 -9.22
CA LYS A 117 12.35 14.39 -9.88
C LYS A 117 13.69 14.54 -9.16
N THR A 118 13.64 14.51 -7.83
CA THR A 118 14.83 14.49 -6.98
C THR A 118 14.68 13.42 -5.92
N LEU A 119 15.77 12.68 -5.68
CA LEU A 119 15.84 11.63 -4.68
C LEU A 119 17.13 11.80 -3.88
N THR A 120 17.02 11.90 -2.56
CA THR A 120 18.16 11.85 -1.64
C THR A 120 17.95 10.68 -0.70
N ILE A 121 18.95 9.81 -0.58
CA ILE A 121 18.90 8.65 0.32
C ILE A 121 20.17 8.67 1.17
N VAL A 122 19.99 8.72 2.47
CA VAL A 122 20.99 8.37 3.48
C VAL A 122 20.46 7.12 4.18
N PRO A 123 20.97 5.91 3.83
CA PRO A 123 20.42 4.65 4.33
C PRO A 123 20.31 4.64 5.87
N GLY A 124 19.15 4.23 6.39
CA GLY A 124 18.86 4.20 7.82
C GLY A 124 18.63 5.56 8.49
N GLU A 125 18.84 6.69 7.80
CA GLU A 125 18.75 8.03 8.40
C GLU A 125 17.70 8.92 7.74
N SER A 126 17.65 8.99 6.42
CA SER A 126 16.74 9.90 5.69
C SER A 126 16.47 9.43 4.27
N ILE A 127 15.22 9.58 3.83
CA ILE A 127 14.81 9.40 2.45
C ILE A 127 13.95 10.60 2.05
N LEU A 128 14.47 11.44 1.15
CA LEU A 128 13.77 12.61 0.64
C LEU A 128 13.34 12.36 -0.82
N ILE A 129 12.03 12.37 -1.07
CA ILE A 129 11.48 12.43 -2.42
C ILE A 129 10.94 13.83 -2.68
N ASN A 130 11.49 14.51 -3.70
CA ASN A 130 11.10 15.88 -4.04
C ASN A 130 11.13 16.84 -2.82
N GLY A 131 12.09 16.65 -1.92
CA GLY A 131 12.24 17.43 -0.69
C GLY A 131 11.31 17.06 0.46
N ILE A 132 10.45 16.04 0.30
CA ILE A 132 9.57 15.51 1.34
C ILE A 132 10.22 14.29 1.98
N GLU A 133 10.37 14.31 3.31
CA GLU A 133 10.91 13.20 4.09
C GLU A 133 9.89 12.08 4.22
N ILE A 134 10.29 10.86 3.84
CA ILE A 134 9.38 9.70 3.79
C ILE A 134 9.79 8.55 4.71
N LEU A 135 11.03 8.53 5.22
CA LEU A 135 11.50 7.43 6.07
C LEU A 135 10.61 7.20 7.31
N PRO A 136 10.08 8.21 8.02
CA PRO A 136 9.21 7.99 9.16
C PRO A 136 7.94 7.20 8.83
N TYR A 137 7.34 7.42 7.64
CA TYR A 137 6.18 6.67 7.19
C TYR A 137 6.54 5.22 6.87
N LEU A 138 7.66 5.02 6.16
CA LEU A 138 8.14 3.68 5.81
C LEU A 138 8.52 2.86 7.05
N ALA A 139 9.28 3.45 7.98
CA ALA A 139 9.65 2.80 9.23
C ALA A 139 8.42 2.44 10.09
N THR A 140 7.42 3.32 10.14
CA THR A 140 6.16 3.02 10.84
C THR A 140 5.39 1.89 10.15
N ALA A 141 5.34 1.88 8.83
CA ALA A 141 4.67 0.83 8.06
C ALA A 141 5.39 -0.52 8.19
N ILE A 142 6.73 -0.54 8.24
CA ILE A 142 7.54 -1.73 8.52
C ILE A 142 7.17 -2.31 9.88
N ASN A 143 7.23 -1.48 10.93
CA ASN A 143 6.90 -1.90 12.29
C ASN A 143 5.47 -2.44 12.42
N ASN A 144 4.50 -1.81 11.73
CA ASN A 144 3.12 -2.28 11.74
C ASN A 144 2.98 -3.63 11.03
N LEU A 145 3.65 -3.81 9.88
CA LEU A 145 3.60 -5.06 9.12
C LEU A 145 4.23 -6.21 9.91
N ASP A 146 5.38 -5.98 10.54
CA ASP A 146 6.08 -6.96 11.38
C ASP A 146 5.26 -7.35 12.62
N ALA A 147 4.45 -6.42 13.14
CA ALA A 147 3.51 -6.66 14.23
C ALA A 147 2.21 -7.37 13.79
N GLY A 148 2.01 -7.60 12.48
CA GLY A 148 0.78 -8.14 11.92
C GLY A 148 -0.40 -7.15 11.91
N ASP A 149 -0.13 -5.86 12.08
CA ASP A 149 -1.14 -4.80 11.97
C ASP A 149 -1.27 -4.32 10.51
N TYR A 150 -1.88 -5.18 9.70
CA TYR A 150 -2.05 -4.99 8.26
C TYR A 150 -2.87 -3.74 7.93
N PHE A 151 -3.97 -3.52 8.65
CA PHE A 151 -4.82 -2.35 8.43
C PHE A 151 -4.08 -1.04 8.72
N THR A 152 -3.37 -0.94 9.85
CA THR A 152 -2.60 0.28 10.16
C THR A 152 -1.39 0.42 9.22
N THR A 153 -0.81 -0.68 8.72
CA THR A 153 0.19 -0.64 7.64
C THR A 153 -0.37 0.09 6.41
N GLY A 154 -1.56 -0.30 5.96
CA GLY A 154 -2.26 0.37 4.86
C GLY A 154 -2.48 1.86 5.12
N GLN A 155 -2.99 2.23 6.30
CA GLN A 155 -3.24 3.63 6.66
C GLN A 155 -1.97 4.48 6.67
N THR A 156 -0.88 3.96 7.23
CA THR A 156 0.41 4.66 7.24
C THR A 156 0.91 4.93 5.81
N LEU A 157 0.80 3.94 4.92
CA LEU A 157 1.19 4.08 3.52
C LEU A 157 0.26 5.03 2.74
N ALA A 158 -1.03 5.09 3.09
CA ALA A 158 -1.93 6.10 2.56
C ALA A 158 -1.51 7.52 2.97
N GLY A 159 -1.06 7.71 4.22
CA GLY A 159 -0.48 8.97 4.69
C GLY A 159 0.73 9.39 3.86
N LEU A 160 1.63 8.45 3.54
CA LEU A 160 2.76 8.69 2.64
C LEU A 160 2.28 9.15 1.25
N VAL A 161 1.33 8.44 0.64
CA VAL A 161 0.81 8.77 -0.70
C VAL A 161 0.10 10.12 -0.71
N TYR A 162 -0.63 10.45 0.36
CA TYR A 162 -1.32 11.72 0.52
C TYR A 162 -0.38 12.93 0.40
N MET A 163 0.84 12.83 0.92
CA MET A 163 1.86 13.89 0.84
C MET A 163 2.23 14.27 -0.60
N PHE A 164 2.02 13.37 -1.57
CA PHE A 164 2.32 13.58 -2.99
C PHE A 164 1.07 13.79 -3.83
N MET A 165 -0.13 13.83 -3.24
CA MET A 165 -1.34 14.09 -3.98
C MET A 165 -1.41 15.57 -4.40
N PRO A 166 -1.63 15.87 -5.68
CA PRO A 166 -1.75 17.25 -6.11
C PRO A 166 -3.01 17.87 -5.52
N ALA A 167 -2.94 19.12 -5.04
CA ALA A 167 -4.09 19.85 -4.52
C ALA A 167 -5.14 20.10 -5.63
N ASN A 168 -4.68 20.41 -6.84
CA ASN A 168 -5.48 20.73 -8.02
C ASN A 168 -4.94 19.91 -9.22
N LEU A 169 -5.81 19.39 -10.10
CA LEU A 169 -5.36 18.65 -11.28
C LEU A 169 -4.91 19.55 -12.45
N GLU A 170 -5.22 20.84 -12.41
CA GLU A 170 -4.82 21.82 -13.41
C GLU A 170 -3.35 22.23 -13.25
N GLY A 171 -2.58 22.21 -14.36
CA GLY A 171 -1.28 22.88 -14.44
C GLY A 171 -0.04 22.07 -14.08
N LEU A 172 -0.12 20.75 -13.88
CA LEU A 172 1.09 19.93 -13.75
C LEU A 172 1.63 19.56 -15.12
N ASP A 173 2.67 20.26 -15.55
CA ASP A 173 3.50 19.89 -16.69
C ASP A 173 4.34 18.65 -16.34
N PHE A 174 4.18 17.61 -17.15
CA PHE A 174 4.76 16.28 -16.96
C PHE A 174 5.86 16.01 -18.00
N ASN A 175 6.75 17.00 -18.17
CA ASN A 175 8.03 16.78 -18.83
C ASN A 175 8.99 16.03 -17.90
#